data_AF-A0A6C0ACR9-F1
#
_entry.id   AF-A0A6C0ACR9-F1
#
_cell.length_a   1.000
_cell.length_b   1.000
_cell.length_c   1.000
_cell.angle_alpha   90.00
_cell.angle_beta   90.00
_cell.angle_gamma   90.00
#
_symmetry.space_group_name_H-M   'P 1'
#
loop_
_entity.id
_entity.type
_entity.pdbx_description
1 polymer ?
#
loop_
_entity_poly.entity_id
_entity_poly.type
_entity_poly.pdbx_seq_one_letter_code
_entity_poly.pdbx_strand_id
1 'polypeptide(L)'
;MEFVRGHYKIDNIEGIIYLFKQMVQDEINKISTKDFDTIWTYAWGDKNKVNRDSEYKVSKDKFEKLKEGFDEILNLDFYVDKVKPKYDTPEWGFPKGRRNYQETDLECALREFEEESDITNKDVTLLNLNPVEESFTGTNGVLYKHVYYLCISENKKSIRLNPNNKIQTEEIGDIGLFSFYETLDKIRPYHTERIKIVSDIYMSIIDLVLNTN
;
A
#
# COMPACT_ATOMS: atom_id res chain seq x y z
N MET A 1 -7.14 4.64 -2.49
CA MET A 1 -7.28 3.77 -3.69
C MET A 1 -8.63 3.07 -3.85
N GLU A 2 -9.13 2.28 -2.89
CA GLU A 2 -10.33 1.44 -3.07
C GLU A 2 -11.63 2.19 -3.43
N PHE A 3 -11.80 3.41 -2.91
CA PHE A 3 -12.89 4.28 -3.33
C PHE A 3 -12.80 4.65 -4.82
N VAL A 4 -11.62 5.02 -5.32
CA VAL A 4 -11.45 5.36 -6.74
C VAL A 4 -11.74 4.15 -7.64
N ARG A 5 -11.49 2.93 -7.15
CA ARG A 5 -11.82 1.66 -7.84
C ARG A 5 -13.29 1.27 -7.80
N GLY A 6 -14.14 2.06 -7.13
CA GLY A 6 -15.55 1.72 -6.99
C GLY A 6 -15.80 0.44 -6.20
N HIS A 7 -14.88 0.00 -5.35
CA HIS A 7 -15.02 -1.21 -4.52
C HIS A 7 -15.89 -0.94 -3.27
N TYR A 8 -17.09 -0.44 -3.50
CA TYR A 8 -18.12 -0.20 -2.50
C TYR A 8 -19.50 -0.29 -3.17
N LYS A 9 -20.55 -0.34 -2.36
CA LYS A 9 -21.92 -0.14 -2.81
C LYS A 9 -22.33 1.29 -2.47
N ILE A 10 -23.02 1.97 -3.38
CA ILE A 10 -23.39 3.38 -3.24
C ILE A 10 -24.31 3.59 -2.01
N ASP A 11 -25.15 2.60 -1.72
CA ASP A 11 -26.05 2.57 -0.56
C ASP A 11 -25.37 2.16 0.76
N ASN A 12 -24.11 1.73 0.72
CA ASN A 12 -23.35 1.37 1.92
C ASN A 12 -22.61 2.58 2.50
N ILE A 13 -23.35 3.43 3.20
CA ILE A 13 -22.85 4.68 3.80
C ILE A 13 -21.67 4.40 4.75
N GLU A 14 -21.80 3.39 5.62
CA GLU A 14 -20.75 3.04 6.58
C GLU A 14 -19.47 2.58 5.88
N GLY A 15 -19.60 1.80 4.80
CA GLY A 15 -18.48 1.37 3.98
C GLY A 15 -17.75 2.55 3.33
N ILE A 16 -18.48 3.51 2.76
CA ILE A 16 -17.87 4.70 2.16
C ILE A 16 -17.18 5.57 3.23
N ILE A 17 -17.82 5.79 4.39
CA ILE A 17 -17.21 6.49 5.53
C ILE A 17 -15.93 5.79 5.97
N TYR A 18 -15.94 4.45 6.03
CA TYR A 18 -14.76 3.67 6.38
C TYR A 18 -13.62 3.91 5.40
N LEU A 19 -13.89 3.90 4.09
CA LEU A 19 -12.90 4.17 3.05
C LEU A 19 -12.31 5.58 3.15
N PHE A 20 -13.14 6.62 3.33
CA PHE A 20 -12.67 8.00 3.51
C PHE A 20 -11.82 8.16 4.77
N LYS A 21 -12.17 7.47 5.87
CA LYS A 21 -11.36 7.46 7.09
C LYS A 21 -9.97 6.85 6.90
N GLN A 22 -9.76 5.99 5.91
CA GLN A 22 -8.43 5.40 5.64
C GLN A 22 -7.56 6.27 4.71
N MET A 23 -8.12 7.30 4.08
CA MET A 23 -7.37 8.20 3.21
C MET A 23 -6.58 9.23 4.01
N VAL A 24 -5.65 9.90 3.32
CA VAL A 24 -5.10 11.18 3.79
C VAL A 24 -5.90 12.36 3.25
N GLN A 25 -5.75 13.52 3.91
CA GLN A 25 -6.49 14.73 3.53
C GLN A 25 -6.25 15.14 2.07
N ASP A 26 -5.03 14.96 1.55
CA ASP A 26 -4.70 15.28 0.16
C ASP A 26 -5.41 14.39 -0.86
N GLU A 27 -5.74 13.14 -0.53
CA GLU A 27 -6.55 12.27 -1.38
C GLU A 27 -8.00 12.75 -1.41
N ILE A 28 -8.56 13.12 -0.24
CA ILE A 28 -9.91 13.68 -0.12
C ILE A 28 -10.03 14.99 -0.89
N ASN A 29 -9.02 15.87 -0.80
CA ASN A 29 -8.97 17.13 -1.54
C ASN A 29 -8.97 16.89 -3.05
N LYS A 30 -8.25 15.87 -3.55
CA LYS A 30 -8.28 15.50 -4.97
C LYS A 30 -9.66 15.00 -5.39
N ILE A 31 -10.30 14.16 -4.57
CA ILE A 31 -11.67 13.68 -4.81
C ILE A 31 -12.66 14.84 -4.91
N SER A 32 -12.52 15.85 -4.06
CA SER A 32 -13.39 17.03 -4.03
C SER A 32 -13.20 17.95 -5.24
N THR A 33 -11.97 18.10 -5.73
CA THR A 33 -11.62 19.20 -6.66
C THR A 33 -11.34 18.75 -8.09
N LYS A 34 -11.18 17.46 -8.35
CA LYS A 34 -10.82 16.91 -9.67
C LYS A 34 -11.98 16.10 -10.26
N ASP A 35 -12.01 16.00 -11.59
CA ASP A 35 -12.87 15.02 -12.26
C ASP A 35 -12.34 13.59 -12.09
N PHE A 36 -13.22 12.61 -12.29
CA PHE A 36 -12.87 11.21 -12.12
C PHE A 36 -11.71 10.76 -13.02
N ASP A 37 -11.63 11.29 -14.25
CA ASP A 37 -10.63 10.88 -15.24
C ASP A 37 -9.22 11.29 -14.83
N THR A 38 -9.11 12.46 -14.22
CA THR A 38 -7.90 13.00 -13.62
C THR A 38 -7.49 12.19 -12.40
N ILE A 39 -8.43 11.88 -11.50
CA ILE A 39 -8.16 11.05 -10.31
C ILE A 39 -7.69 9.65 -10.74
N TRP A 40 -8.33 9.06 -11.74
CA TRP A 40 -7.96 7.77 -12.29
C TRP A 40 -6.55 7.79 -12.90
N THR A 41 -6.23 8.82 -13.69
CA THR A 41 -4.87 8.98 -14.24
C THR A 41 -3.82 9.14 -13.14
N TYR A 42 -4.10 9.82 -12.02
CA TYR A 42 -3.15 9.86 -10.89
C TYR A 42 -2.91 8.50 -10.25
N ALA A 43 -3.94 7.66 -10.19
CA ALA A 43 -3.88 6.37 -9.52
C ALA A 43 -3.23 5.26 -10.38
N TRP A 44 -3.32 5.34 -11.72
CA TRP A 44 -2.83 4.28 -12.61
C TRP A 44 -2.02 4.78 -13.82
N GLY A 45 -1.89 6.08 -14.04
CA GLY A 45 -1.31 6.63 -15.26
C GLY A 45 -2.20 6.45 -16.51
N ASP A 46 -1.88 7.18 -17.58
CA ASP A 46 -2.71 7.19 -18.81
C ASP A 46 -2.72 5.87 -19.58
N LYS A 47 -1.62 5.11 -19.52
CA LYS A 47 -1.47 3.86 -20.28
C LYS A 47 -2.35 2.71 -19.77
N ASN A 48 -2.84 2.79 -18.54
CA ASN A 48 -3.59 1.72 -17.89
C ASN A 48 -5.11 1.78 -18.13
N LYS A 49 -5.64 2.83 -18.78
CA LYS A 49 -7.07 2.93 -19.11
C LYS A 49 -7.53 1.80 -20.04
N VAL A 50 -6.72 1.41 -21.02
CA VAL A 50 -7.07 0.35 -21.99
C VAL A 50 -7.20 -1.02 -21.31
N ASN A 51 -6.32 -1.33 -20.36
CA ASN A 51 -6.30 -2.64 -19.68
C ASN A 51 -7.37 -2.79 -18.59
N ARG A 52 -7.98 -1.68 -18.17
CA ARG A 52 -8.96 -1.62 -17.06
C ARG A 52 -10.28 -0.98 -17.48
N ASP A 53 -10.61 -0.98 -18.77
CA ASP A 53 -11.75 -0.22 -19.30
C ASP A 53 -13.09 -0.56 -18.62
N SER A 54 -13.33 -1.84 -18.30
CA SER A 54 -14.52 -2.26 -17.56
C SER A 54 -14.55 -1.75 -16.12
N GLU A 55 -13.44 -1.90 -15.38
CA GLU A 55 -13.30 -1.41 -14.01
C GLU A 55 -13.44 0.11 -13.95
N TYR A 56 -12.79 0.82 -14.88
CA TYR A 56 -12.87 2.26 -15.03
C TYR A 56 -14.32 2.72 -15.24
N LYS A 57 -15.07 2.12 -16.17
CA LYS A 57 -16.47 2.48 -16.46
C LYS A 57 -17.37 2.32 -15.23
N VAL A 58 -17.27 1.19 -14.53
CA VAL A 58 -18.04 0.92 -13.32
C VAL A 58 -17.68 1.89 -12.20
N SER A 59 -16.38 2.18 -12.04
CA SER A 59 -15.89 3.09 -11.01
C SER A 59 -16.36 4.53 -11.27
N LYS A 60 -16.27 4.98 -12.52
CA LYS A 60 -16.72 6.30 -12.95
C LYS A 60 -18.22 6.48 -12.73
N ASP A 61 -19.03 5.50 -13.15
CA ASP A 61 -20.48 5.53 -12.93
C ASP A 61 -20.84 5.66 -11.44
N LYS A 62 -20.17 4.91 -10.56
CA LYS A 62 -20.40 5.04 -9.11
C LYS A 62 -20.00 6.41 -8.55
N PHE A 63 -18.86 6.92 -8.99
CA PHE A 63 -18.37 8.22 -8.57
C PHE A 63 -19.31 9.34 -8.99
N GLU A 64 -19.72 9.38 -10.27
CA GLU A 64 -20.63 10.40 -10.78
C GLU A 64 -22.01 10.30 -10.11
N LYS A 65 -22.53 9.09 -9.84
CA LYS A 65 -23.78 8.92 -9.06
C LYS A 65 -23.71 9.50 -7.66
N LEU A 66 -22.58 9.31 -6.95
CA LEU A 66 -22.38 9.95 -5.65
C LEU A 66 -22.28 11.46 -5.78
N LYS A 67 -21.64 11.97 -6.84
CA LYS A 67 -21.44 13.40 -7.08
C LYS A 67 -22.71 14.14 -7.49
N GLU A 68 -23.52 13.54 -8.37
CA GLU A 68 -24.81 14.08 -8.85
C GLU A 68 -25.90 14.03 -7.78
N GLY A 69 -25.65 13.35 -6.65
CA GLY A 69 -26.58 13.27 -5.53
C GLY A 69 -27.62 12.17 -5.70
N PHE A 70 -27.18 10.92 -5.90
CA PHE A 70 -28.04 9.73 -5.77
C PHE A 70 -28.92 9.78 -4.51
N ASP A 71 -28.36 10.33 -3.43
CA ASP A 71 -29.06 10.79 -2.23
C ASP A 71 -28.78 12.29 -2.05
N GLU A 72 -29.81 13.13 -1.90
CA GLU A 72 -29.65 14.59 -1.75
C GLU A 72 -28.87 14.98 -0.49
N ILE A 73 -28.86 14.12 0.53
CA ILE A 73 -28.21 14.37 1.83
C ILE A 73 -26.85 13.65 1.90
N LEU A 74 -26.75 12.44 1.35
CA LEU A 74 -25.58 11.56 1.46
C LEU A 74 -24.82 11.44 0.12
N ASN A 75 -24.59 12.59 -0.50
CA ASN A 75 -23.81 12.73 -1.73
C ASN A 75 -22.29 12.81 -1.47
N LEU A 76 -21.50 12.99 -2.53
CA LEU A 76 -20.05 13.09 -2.42
C LEU A 76 -19.59 14.25 -1.50
N ASP A 77 -20.29 15.39 -1.52
CA ASP A 77 -19.96 16.56 -0.70
C ASP A 77 -20.09 16.23 0.80
N PHE A 78 -21.11 15.46 1.19
CA PHE A 78 -21.23 14.96 2.56
C PHE A 78 -19.96 14.21 3.01
N TYR A 79 -19.47 13.27 2.19
CA TYR A 79 -18.31 12.46 2.57
C TYR A 79 -17.04 13.31 2.65
N VAL A 80 -16.82 14.19 1.67
CA VAL A 80 -15.66 15.09 1.62
C VAL A 80 -15.65 16.05 2.82
N ASP A 81 -16.79 16.66 3.15
CA ASP A 81 -16.83 17.72 4.16
C ASP A 81 -16.89 17.18 5.59
N LYS A 82 -17.65 16.10 5.79
CA LYS A 82 -18.01 15.61 7.14
C LYS A 82 -17.11 14.48 7.62
N VAL A 83 -16.52 13.68 6.73
CA VAL A 83 -15.63 12.60 7.15
C VAL A 83 -14.22 13.13 7.32
N LYS A 84 -13.63 12.90 8.49
CA LYS A 84 -12.22 13.25 8.76
C LYS A 84 -11.32 12.04 8.58
N PRO A 85 -10.19 12.20 7.86
CA PRO A 85 -9.21 11.13 7.70
C PRO A 85 -8.64 10.74 9.08
N LYS A 86 -8.30 9.46 9.26
CA LYS A 86 -7.64 8.99 10.48
C LYS A 86 -6.12 9.10 10.42
N TYR A 87 -5.56 9.31 9.25
CA TYR A 87 -4.12 9.24 9.03
C TYR A 87 -3.61 10.45 8.25
N ASP A 88 -2.42 10.90 8.63
CA ASP A 88 -1.76 12.06 8.00
C ASP A 88 -0.84 11.64 6.85
N THR A 89 -0.38 10.39 6.85
CA THR A 89 0.44 9.81 5.76
C THR A 89 -0.30 8.68 5.08
N PRO A 90 0.02 8.35 3.82
CA PRO A 90 -0.38 7.09 3.22
C PRO A 90 0.10 5.89 4.05
N GLU A 91 -0.43 4.71 3.74
CA GLU A 91 -0.05 3.49 4.42
C GLU A 91 1.41 3.11 4.12
N TRP A 92 2.13 2.69 5.16
CA TRP A 92 3.49 2.14 5.05
C TRP A 92 3.45 0.62 4.89
N GLY A 93 4.37 0.08 4.11
CA GLY A 93 4.56 -1.34 3.90
C GLY A 93 6.00 -1.69 3.59
N PHE A 94 6.23 -2.98 3.33
CA PHE A 94 7.53 -3.47 2.86
C PHE A 94 7.57 -3.55 1.34
N PRO A 95 8.75 -3.39 0.71
CA PRO A 95 8.92 -3.60 -0.72
C PRO A 95 8.40 -4.96 -1.16
N LYS A 96 7.58 -4.97 -2.22
CA LYS A 96 6.88 -6.16 -2.71
C LYS A 96 6.21 -5.85 -4.04
N GLY A 97 6.17 -6.84 -4.90
CA GLY A 97 5.35 -6.76 -6.10
C GLY A 97 4.94 -8.11 -6.64
N ARG A 98 4.62 -8.13 -7.94
CA ARG A 98 4.09 -9.32 -8.59
C ARG A 98 5.21 -10.00 -9.34
N ARG A 99 5.21 -11.32 -9.21
CA ARG A 99 6.12 -12.18 -9.95
C ARG A 99 5.89 -12.07 -11.44
N ASN A 100 6.98 -11.87 -12.18
CA ASN A 100 7.00 -11.95 -13.63
C ASN A 100 6.89 -13.41 -14.12
N TYR A 101 6.62 -13.59 -15.40
CA TYR A 101 6.60 -14.93 -15.99
C TYR A 101 7.98 -15.60 -15.82
N GLN A 102 7.99 -16.84 -15.33
CA GLN A 102 9.20 -17.66 -15.04
C GLN A 102 10.12 -17.16 -13.92
N GLU A 103 9.79 -16.06 -13.25
CA GLU A 103 10.51 -15.61 -12.06
C GLU A 103 10.15 -16.50 -10.86
N THR A 104 11.12 -16.81 -10.00
CA THR A 104 10.89 -17.44 -8.68
C THR A 104 10.45 -16.41 -7.64
N ASP A 105 9.90 -16.85 -6.52
CA ASP A 105 9.45 -15.92 -5.47
C ASP A 105 10.63 -15.11 -4.88
N LEU A 106 11.81 -15.73 -4.75
CA LEU A 106 13.02 -15.04 -4.28
C LEU A 106 13.55 -14.03 -5.31
N GLU A 107 13.60 -14.39 -6.59
CA GLU A 107 14.04 -13.47 -7.65
C GLU A 107 13.12 -12.25 -7.73
N CYS A 108 11.80 -12.47 -7.63
CA CYS A 108 10.81 -11.40 -7.55
C CYS A 108 11.05 -10.50 -6.34
N ALA A 109 11.24 -11.09 -5.15
CA ALA A 109 11.47 -10.31 -3.95
C ALA A 109 12.73 -9.44 -4.04
N LEU A 110 13.83 -9.98 -4.60
CA LEU A 110 15.07 -9.24 -4.80
C LEU A 110 14.92 -8.10 -5.81
N ARG A 111 14.25 -8.35 -6.94
CA ARG A 111 13.98 -7.33 -7.97
C ARG A 111 13.11 -6.20 -7.41
N GLU A 112 11.96 -6.52 -6.82
CA GLU A 112 11.02 -5.53 -6.27
C GLU A 112 11.67 -4.72 -5.14
N PHE A 113 12.47 -5.37 -4.29
CA PHE A 113 13.25 -4.69 -3.27
C PHE A 113 14.23 -3.68 -3.89
N GLU A 114 14.97 -4.06 -4.93
CA GLU A 114 15.89 -3.15 -5.62
C GLU A 114 15.14 -2.01 -6.32
N GLU A 115 14.05 -2.31 -7.02
CA GLU A 115 13.22 -1.34 -7.75
C GLU A 115 12.62 -0.28 -6.82
N GLU A 116 12.07 -0.69 -5.67
CA GLU A 116 11.40 0.21 -4.73
C GLU A 116 12.37 0.89 -3.75
N SER A 117 13.54 0.33 -3.44
CA SER A 117 14.46 0.86 -2.42
C SER A 117 15.79 1.41 -2.94
N ASP A 118 16.18 1.10 -4.18
CA ASP A 118 17.50 1.39 -4.75
C ASP A 118 18.65 0.70 -3.97
N ILE A 119 18.33 -0.38 -3.25
CA ILE A 119 19.27 -1.23 -2.51
C ILE A 119 19.49 -2.53 -3.28
N THR A 120 20.75 -2.86 -3.52
CA THR A 120 21.14 -4.02 -4.32
C THR A 120 21.55 -5.20 -3.44
N ASN A 121 21.68 -6.39 -4.03
CA ASN A 121 22.23 -7.57 -3.36
C ASN A 121 23.69 -7.40 -2.86
N LYS A 122 24.39 -6.34 -3.26
CA LYS A 122 25.72 -5.99 -2.72
C LYS A 122 25.65 -5.21 -1.41
N ASP A 123 24.49 -4.60 -1.14
CA ASP A 123 24.23 -3.78 0.04
C ASP A 123 23.68 -4.61 1.21
N VAL A 124 23.19 -5.82 0.95
CA VAL A 124 22.52 -6.69 1.93
C VAL A 124 23.00 -8.13 1.84
N THR A 125 22.94 -8.85 2.97
CA THR A 125 23.13 -10.29 3.05
C THR A 125 21.79 -10.95 3.29
N LEU A 126 21.36 -11.80 2.34
CA LEU A 126 20.15 -12.61 2.49
C LEU A 126 20.34 -13.63 3.63
N LEU A 127 19.36 -13.71 4.52
CA LEU A 127 19.36 -14.71 5.58
C LEU A 127 18.86 -16.05 5.03
N ASN A 128 19.57 -17.14 5.35
CA ASN A 128 19.17 -18.50 4.99
C ASN A 128 18.08 -19.02 5.93
N LEU A 129 16.91 -18.38 5.87
CA LEU A 129 15.71 -18.70 6.65
C LEU A 129 14.57 -19.05 5.71
N ASN A 130 13.60 -19.79 6.21
CA ASN A 130 12.34 -19.97 5.50
C ASN A 130 11.67 -18.60 5.32
N PRO A 131 11.06 -18.32 4.15
CA PRO A 131 10.36 -17.07 3.93
C PRO A 131 9.17 -16.94 4.88
N VAL A 132 8.87 -15.71 5.26
CA VAL A 132 7.74 -15.37 6.14
C VAL A 132 6.52 -15.09 5.28
N GLU A 133 5.37 -15.65 5.64
CA GLU A 133 4.13 -15.49 4.86
C GLU A 133 3.12 -14.61 5.60
N GLU A 134 2.69 -13.50 5.00
CA GLU A 134 1.54 -12.71 5.45
C GLU A 134 0.33 -13.10 4.61
N SER A 135 -0.70 -13.67 5.23
CA SER A 135 -1.98 -13.98 4.57
C SER A 135 -3.07 -13.04 5.06
N PHE A 136 -3.81 -12.42 4.13
CA PHE A 136 -4.89 -11.49 4.48
C PHE A 136 -5.98 -11.46 3.42
N THR A 137 -7.20 -11.11 3.83
CA THR A 137 -8.32 -10.90 2.91
C THR A 137 -8.33 -9.45 2.47
N GLY A 138 -8.21 -9.20 1.17
CA GLY A 138 -8.33 -7.86 0.62
C GLY A 138 -9.76 -7.32 0.73
N THR A 139 -9.91 -6.03 0.50
CA THR A 139 -11.21 -5.32 0.50
C THR A 139 -12.22 -5.86 -0.52
N ASN A 140 -11.75 -6.55 -1.55
CA ASN A 140 -12.57 -7.25 -2.54
C ASN A 140 -12.97 -8.68 -2.11
N GLY A 141 -12.61 -9.12 -0.90
CA GLY A 141 -12.89 -10.47 -0.39
C GLY A 141 -11.94 -11.55 -0.92
N VAL A 142 -10.94 -11.20 -1.73
CA VAL A 142 -9.96 -12.15 -2.25
C VAL A 142 -8.87 -12.38 -1.19
N LEU A 143 -8.47 -13.64 -1.03
CA LEU A 143 -7.33 -13.99 -0.18
C LEU A 143 -6.03 -13.65 -0.92
N TYR A 144 -5.20 -12.83 -0.28
CA TYR A 144 -3.87 -12.47 -0.72
C TYR A 144 -2.83 -13.11 0.18
N LYS A 145 -1.65 -13.35 -0.41
CA LYS A 145 -0.47 -13.78 0.30
C LYS A 145 0.73 -12.92 -0.10
N HIS A 146 1.51 -12.48 0.86
CA HIS A 146 2.84 -11.92 0.66
C HIS A 146 3.86 -12.91 1.22
N VAL A 147 4.95 -13.11 0.47
CA VAL A 147 6.05 -13.99 0.83
C VAL A 147 7.28 -13.11 0.97
N TYR A 148 7.76 -12.97 2.20
CA TYR A 148 8.85 -12.09 2.57
C TYR A 148 10.13 -12.88 2.80
N TYR A 149 11.22 -12.33 2.29
CA TYR A 149 12.57 -12.83 2.54
C TYR A 149 13.31 -11.81 3.40
N LEU A 150 14.08 -12.30 4.38
CA LEU A 150 14.78 -11.45 5.33
C LEU A 150 16.24 -11.27 4.92
N CYS A 151 16.74 -10.06 5.02
CA CYS A 151 18.15 -9.74 4.82
C CYS A 151 18.65 -8.82 5.92
N ILE A 152 19.96 -8.79 6.10
CA ILE A 152 20.66 -7.85 6.98
C ILE A 152 21.55 -6.95 6.15
N SER A 153 21.65 -5.68 6.52
CA SER A 153 22.62 -4.76 5.92
C SER A 153 23.64 -4.37 6.97
N GLU A 154 24.92 -4.57 6.66
CA GLU A 154 26.03 -3.95 7.40
C GLU A 154 26.37 -2.55 6.87
N ASN A 155 25.73 -2.16 5.75
CA ASN A 155 26.07 -0.95 5.02
C ASN A 155 25.38 0.28 5.64
N LYS A 156 26.10 1.39 5.75
CA LYS A 156 25.59 2.69 6.24
C LYS A 156 24.96 3.53 5.12
N LYS A 157 24.60 2.91 4.00
CA LYS A 157 24.00 3.61 2.86
C LYS A 157 22.74 4.32 3.34
N SER A 158 22.71 5.64 3.20
CA SER A 158 21.52 6.42 3.53
C SER A 158 20.40 6.05 2.57
N ILE A 159 19.29 5.56 3.10
CA ILE A 159 18.08 5.30 2.31
C ILE A 159 17.40 6.64 2.01
N ARG A 160 17.11 6.89 0.73
CA ARG A 160 16.41 8.08 0.24
C ARG A 160 15.77 7.77 -1.11
N LEU A 161 14.68 8.46 -1.44
CA LEU A 161 14.11 8.40 -2.78
C LEU A 161 15.12 8.89 -3.81
N ASN A 162 15.26 8.14 -4.89
CA ASN A 162 16.07 8.45 -6.04
C ASN A 162 15.16 9.06 -7.13
N PRO A 163 15.26 10.37 -7.40
CA PRO A 163 14.40 11.04 -8.38
C PRO A 163 14.63 10.57 -9.82
N ASN A 164 15.72 9.82 -10.08
CA ASN A 164 15.98 9.22 -11.39
C ASN A 164 15.43 7.79 -11.51
N ASN A 165 15.00 7.17 -10.40
CA ASN A 165 14.34 5.88 -10.41
C ASN A 165 12.85 6.08 -10.69
N LYS A 166 12.43 5.75 -11.91
CA LYS A 166 11.05 5.95 -12.36
C LYS A 166 10.03 5.19 -11.52
N ILE A 167 10.35 3.96 -11.12
CA ILE A 167 9.46 3.12 -10.30
C ILE A 167 9.21 3.81 -8.97
N GLN A 168 10.26 4.29 -8.30
CA GLN A 168 10.10 5.06 -7.07
C GLN A 168 9.24 6.32 -7.27
N THR A 169 9.49 7.09 -8.33
CA THR A 169 8.72 8.33 -8.58
C THR A 169 7.24 8.08 -8.93
N GLU A 170 6.89 6.88 -9.37
CA GLU A 170 5.52 6.51 -9.76
C GLU A 170 4.76 5.81 -8.63
N GLU A 171 5.43 4.97 -7.82
CA GLU A 171 4.77 4.10 -6.85
C GLU A 171 5.11 4.39 -5.38
N ILE A 172 6.26 5.00 -5.10
CA ILE A 172 6.79 5.13 -3.75
C ILE A 172 6.70 6.57 -3.26
N GLY A 173 5.81 6.81 -2.29
CA GLY A 173 5.58 8.13 -1.72
C GLY A 173 6.66 8.57 -0.71
N ASP A 174 7.25 7.63 0.02
CA ASP A 174 8.30 7.88 1.01
C ASP A 174 9.06 6.58 1.33
N ILE A 175 10.25 6.69 1.91
CA ILE A 175 11.10 5.55 2.28
C ILE A 175 11.92 5.85 3.54
N GLY A 176 12.09 4.85 4.40
CA GLY A 176 12.88 5.01 5.63
C GLY A 176 13.27 3.71 6.30
N LEU A 177 14.29 3.81 7.16
CA LEU A 177 14.64 2.77 8.14
C LEU A 177 14.03 3.16 9.48
N PHE A 178 13.38 2.20 10.12
CA PHE A 178 12.69 2.40 11.39
C PHE A 178 13.15 1.34 12.39
N SER A 179 13.20 1.71 13.66
CA SER A 179 13.31 0.75 14.75
C SER A 179 12.07 -0.16 14.80
N PHE A 180 12.14 -1.22 15.60
CA PHE A 180 11.01 -2.12 15.82
C PHE A 180 9.73 -1.36 16.24
N TYR A 181 9.83 -0.49 17.25
CA TYR A 181 8.68 0.26 17.76
C TYR A 181 8.15 1.28 16.73
N GLU A 182 9.05 2.01 16.06
CA GLU A 182 8.64 2.92 14.99
C GLU A 182 7.96 2.15 13.84
N THR A 183 8.43 0.95 13.49
CA THR A 183 7.80 0.12 12.47
C THR A 183 6.38 -0.28 12.87
N LEU A 184 6.16 -0.67 14.13
CA LEU A 184 4.82 -0.99 14.62
C LEU A 184 3.88 0.23 14.57
N ASP A 185 4.38 1.43 14.87
CA ASP A 185 3.59 2.67 14.80
C ASP A 185 3.22 3.06 13.35
N LYS A 186 4.05 2.66 12.37
CA LYS A 186 3.79 2.91 10.93
C LYS A 186 2.77 1.95 10.34
N ILE A 187 2.68 0.72 10.84
CA ILE A 187 1.73 -0.29 10.36
C ILE A 187 0.33 0.04 10.87
N ARG A 188 -0.67 -0.02 9.98
CA ARG A 188 -2.05 0.25 10.38
C ARG A 188 -2.56 -0.82 11.35
N PRO A 189 -3.32 -0.47 12.40
CA PRO A 189 -3.75 -1.43 13.42
C PRO A 189 -4.56 -2.62 12.91
N TYR A 190 -5.21 -2.49 11.76
CA TYR A 190 -5.98 -3.56 11.13
C TYR A 190 -5.09 -4.60 10.42
N HIS A 191 -3.81 -4.32 10.19
CA HIS A 191 -2.83 -5.30 9.66
C HIS A 191 -2.25 -6.15 10.79
N THR A 192 -3.12 -6.88 11.48
CA THR A 192 -2.76 -7.70 12.63
C THR A 192 -1.72 -8.77 12.30
N GLU A 193 -1.81 -9.40 11.12
CA GLU A 193 -0.84 -10.42 10.69
C GLU A 193 0.55 -9.81 10.45
N ARG A 194 0.63 -8.63 9.84
CA ARG A 194 1.90 -7.92 9.63
C ARG A 194 2.54 -7.52 10.95
N ILE A 195 1.74 -7.00 11.89
CA ILE A 195 2.19 -6.65 13.25
C ILE A 195 2.77 -7.89 13.95
N LYS A 196 2.06 -9.03 13.85
CA LYS A 196 2.50 -10.30 14.41
C LYS A 196 3.82 -10.75 13.79
N ILE A 197 3.93 -10.76 12.45
CA ILE A 197 5.15 -11.13 11.72
C ILE A 197 6.35 -10.31 12.18
N VAL A 198 6.22 -8.99 12.25
CA VAL A 198 7.31 -8.10 12.68
C VAL A 198 7.73 -8.39 14.12
N SER A 199 6.76 -8.65 15.00
CA SER A 199 7.00 -9.02 16.40
C SER A 199 7.71 -10.36 16.53
N ASP A 200 7.27 -11.37 15.78
CA ASP A 200 7.87 -12.71 15.78
C ASP A 200 9.32 -12.68 15.26
N ILE A 201 9.59 -11.91 14.20
CA ILE A 201 10.94 -11.70 13.67
C ILE A 201 11.83 -11.02 14.71
N TYR A 202 11.35 -9.94 15.33
CA TYR A 202 12.11 -9.21 16.34
C TYR A 202 12.48 -10.11 17.53
N MET A 203 11.52 -10.86 18.08
CA MET A 203 11.78 -11.80 19.17
C MET A 203 12.80 -12.87 18.78
N SER A 204 12.68 -13.42 17.56
CA SER A 204 13.63 -14.41 17.06
C SER A 204 15.07 -13.87 16.96
N ILE A 205 15.23 -12.61 16.54
CA ILE A 205 16.54 -11.94 16.50
C ILE A 205 17.09 -11.73 17.92
N ILE A 206 16.25 -11.28 18.86
CA ILE A 206 16.65 -11.11 20.27
C ILE A 206 17.10 -12.45 20.87
N ASP A 207 16.35 -13.51 20.67
CA ASP A 207 16.70 -14.84 21.17
C ASP A 207 18.03 -15.33 20.59
N LEU A 208 18.28 -15.09 19.29
CA LEU A 208 19.57 -15.42 18.68
C LEU A 208 20.73 -14.66 19.33
N VAL A 209 20.57 -13.36 19.57
CA VAL A 209 21.60 -12.52 20.20
C VAL A 209 21.84 -12.91 21.66
N LEU A 210 20.79 -13.26 22.41
CA LEU A 210 20.91 -13.67 23.80
C LEU A 210 21.53 -15.06 23.95
N ASN A 211 21.24 -15.99 23.03
CA ASN A 211 21.77 -17.36 23.07
C ASN A 211 23.15 -17.53 22.40
N THR A 212 23.71 -16.47 21.80
CA THR A 212 25.08 -16.44 21.27
C THR A 212 26.11 -15.86 22.25
N ASN A 213 25.69 -15.51 23.47
CA ASN A 213 26.56 -15.18 24.61
C ASN A 213 26.61 -16.34 25.61
#